data_AF-A0A839PDQ2-F1
#
_entry.id   AF-A0A839PDQ2-F1
#
_cell.length_a   1.000
_cell.length_b   1.000
_cell.length_c   1.000
_cell.angle_alpha   90.00
_cell.angle_beta   90.00
_cell.angle_gamma   90.00
#
_symmetry.space_group_name_H-M   'P 1'
#
loop_
_entity.id
_entity.type
_entity.pdbx_description
1 polymer ?
#
loop_
_entity_poly.entity_id
_entity_poly.type
_entity_poly.pdbx_seq_one_letter_code
_entity_poly.pdbx_strand_id
1 'polypeptide(L)'
;MQGSTHFMTKSLLKLENFSPNLQAAYDAATYFVLEALHETSDTVEFVLLEEAAEGGLFGITVGLPDRPALRVFWTFPDFGDAVAVLQEIRNLRPAARFFFSEWSEEDGNEIQGTDILRGMIAMRAEENRFDPDCEWTWLAEDAAGNRPENGRDYEPFYAAIAARLA
;
A
#
# COMPACT_ATOMS: atom_id res chain seq x y z
N MET A 1 8.12 27.55 -6.01
CA MET A 1 8.11 26.14 -6.47
C MET A 1 6.79 25.55 -6.00
N GLN A 2 5.80 25.46 -6.88
CA GLN A 2 4.52 24.83 -6.58
C GLN A 2 4.61 23.37 -7.01
N GLY A 3 4.69 22.46 -6.05
CA GLY A 3 4.50 21.04 -6.29
C GLY A 3 3.03 20.81 -6.59
N SER A 4 2.71 20.46 -7.82
CA SER A 4 1.34 20.13 -8.21
C SER A 4 0.99 18.73 -7.73
N THR A 5 0.35 18.62 -6.56
CA THR A 5 -0.31 17.39 -6.10
C THR A 5 -1.43 17.08 -7.09
N HIS A 6 -1.21 16.07 -7.94
CA HIS A 6 -2.20 15.63 -8.92
C HIS A 6 -3.21 14.72 -8.23
N PHE A 7 -4.40 15.23 -7.92
CA PHE A 7 -5.53 14.40 -7.52
C PHE A 7 -6.04 13.61 -8.73
N MET A 8 -5.86 12.29 -8.72
CA MET A 8 -6.25 11.39 -9.81
C MET A 8 -7.54 10.63 -9.45
N THR A 9 -8.50 10.57 -10.38
CA THR A 9 -9.64 9.63 -10.29
C THR A 9 -9.93 8.94 -11.64
N LYS A 10 -10.20 7.63 -11.54
CA LYS A 10 -10.89 6.69 -12.47
C LYS A 10 -10.23 6.06 -13.70
N SER A 11 -8.98 6.38 -14.03
CA SER A 11 -8.02 5.37 -14.52
C SER A 11 -6.86 5.48 -13.57
N LEU A 12 -6.72 4.52 -12.68
CA LEU A 12 -5.87 4.62 -11.49
C LEU A 12 -4.38 4.71 -11.88
N LEU A 13 -3.96 3.98 -12.92
CA LEU A 13 -2.64 4.11 -13.52
C LEU A 13 -2.70 4.75 -14.93
N LYS A 14 -2.46 6.07 -15.04
CA LYS A 14 -2.29 6.75 -16.35
C LYS A 14 -0.81 6.95 -16.69
N LEU A 15 -0.15 5.87 -17.11
CA LEU A 15 1.27 5.88 -17.50
C LEU A 15 1.58 6.88 -18.63
N GLU A 16 0.61 7.15 -19.50
CA GLU A 16 0.71 8.12 -20.60
C GLU A 16 1.01 9.58 -20.17
N ASN A 17 0.83 9.91 -18.89
CA ASN A 17 1.14 11.24 -18.34
C ASN A 17 2.56 11.33 -17.76
N PHE A 18 3.37 10.27 -17.89
CA PHE A 18 4.69 10.26 -17.29
C PHE A 18 5.65 11.14 -18.07
N SER A 19 6.41 11.97 -17.37
CA SER A 19 7.61 12.55 -17.95
C SER A 19 8.56 11.42 -18.39
N PRO A 20 9.41 11.62 -19.41
CA PRO A 20 10.34 10.56 -19.86
C PRO A 20 11.20 9.97 -18.73
N ASN A 21 11.58 10.78 -17.75
CA ASN A 21 12.36 10.33 -16.59
C ASN A 21 11.54 9.44 -15.63
N LEU A 22 10.25 9.75 -15.43
CA LEU A 22 9.35 8.93 -14.62
C LEU A 22 9.04 7.61 -15.32
N GLN A 23 8.83 7.65 -16.64
CA GLN A 23 8.65 6.43 -17.44
C GLN A 23 9.89 5.53 -17.35
N ALA A 24 11.08 6.09 -17.53
CA ALA A 24 12.32 5.31 -17.43
C ALA A 24 12.52 4.68 -16.04
N ALA A 25 12.18 5.40 -14.97
CA ALA A 25 12.27 4.87 -13.62
C ALA A 25 11.23 3.77 -13.34
N TYR A 26 9.99 3.94 -13.80
CA TYR A 26 8.97 2.90 -13.76
C TYR A 26 9.39 1.65 -14.54
N ASP A 27 9.91 1.84 -15.75
CA ASP A 27 10.35 0.75 -16.61
C ASP A 27 11.54 -0.01 -16.02
N ALA A 28 12.44 0.69 -15.32
CA ALA A 28 13.60 0.11 -14.65
C ALA A 28 13.31 -0.45 -13.25
N ALA A 29 12.11 -0.21 -12.69
CA ALA A 29 11.76 -0.62 -11.33
C ALA A 29 11.83 -2.15 -11.16
N THR A 30 12.62 -2.60 -10.19
CA THR A 30 12.68 -4.01 -9.77
C THR A 30 11.78 -4.31 -8.60
N TYR A 31 11.37 -3.28 -7.86
CA TYR A 31 10.40 -3.41 -6.79
C TYR A 31 9.55 -2.16 -6.60
N PHE A 32 8.41 -2.33 -5.94
CA PHE A 32 7.48 -1.26 -5.56
C PHE A 32 7.19 -1.37 -4.06
N VAL A 33 7.07 -0.23 -3.39
CA VAL A 33 6.81 -0.15 -1.95
C VAL A 33 5.55 0.67 -1.73
N LEU A 34 4.57 0.12 -1.01
CA LEU A 34 3.47 0.90 -0.45
C LEU A 34 3.92 1.48 0.89
N GLU A 35 3.75 2.77 1.06
CA GLU A 35 4.24 3.54 2.21
C GLU A 35 3.08 4.24 2.89
N ALA A 36 2.98 4.13 4.21
CA ALA A 36 2.08 4.94 5.02
C ALA A 36 2.77 6.26 5.40
N LEU A 37 2.16 7.39 5.05
CA LEU A 37 2.79 8.70 5.09
C LEU A 37 1.89 9.73 5.79
N HIS A 38 2.50 10.73 6.40
CA HIS A 38 1.83 11.94 6.88
C HIS A 38 2.57 13.17 6.34
N GLU A 39 1.83 14.09 5.70
CA GLU A 39 2.39 15.32 5.16
C GLU A 39 2.17 16.46 6.15
N THR A 40 3.27 17.02 6.66
CA THR A 40 3.26 18.27 7.43
C THR A 40 3.54 19.46 6.51
N SER A 41 3.53 20.68 7.04
CA SER A 41 3.87 21.87 6.25
C SER A 41 5.27 21.84 5.62
N ASP A 42 6.19 21.07 6.21
CA ASP A 42 7.61 21.15 5.91
C ASP A 42 8.25 19.79 5.58
N THR A 43 7.60 18.67 5.92
CA THR A 43 8.14 17.32 5.78
C THR A 43 7.06 16.30 5.38
N VAL A 44 7.51 15.20 4.76
CA VAL A 44 6.72 13.97 4.64
C VAL A 44 7.37 12.95 5.57
N GLU A 45 6.57 12.37 6.46
CA GLU A 45 7.01 11.45 7.50
C GLU A 45 6.35 10.09 7.30
N PHE A 46 7.09 9.01 7.61
CA PHE A 46 6.51 7.68 7.68
C PHE A 46 5.74 7.54 8.98
N VAL A 47 4.54 6.97 8.89
CA VAL A 47 3.62 6.79 10.02
C VAL A 47 3.02 5.39 10.00
N LEU A 48 2.33 5.03 11.08
CA LEU A 48 1.55 3.81 11.09
C LEU A 48 0.42 3.89 10.06
N LEU A 49 0.00 2.73 9.56
CA LEU A 49 -0.99 2.67 8.50
C LEU A 49 -2.38 3.15 8.96
N GLU A 50 -2.71 2.92 10.23
CA GLU A 50 -3.92 3.43 10.88
C GLU A 50 -3.85 4.96 11.02
N GLU A 51 -2.69 5.53 11.34
CA GLU A 51 -2.47 6.99 11.39
C GLU A 51 -2.58 7.62 10.00
N ALA A 52 -2.04 6.96 8.96
CA ALA A 52 -2.20 7.41 7.59
C ALA A 52 -3.68 7.41 7.16
N ALA A 53 -4.48 6.46 7.63
CA ALA A 53 -5.92 6.42 7.37
C ALA A 53 -6.71 7.56 8.05
N GLU A 54 -6.20 8.11 9.16
CA GLU A 54 -6.83 9.18 9.94
C GLU A 54 -6.47 10.61 9.48
N GLY A 55 -5.91 10.76 8.28
CA GLY A 55 -5.59 12.06 7.70
C GLY A 55 -4.18 12.21 7.15
N GLY A 56 -3.48 11.09 6.96
CA GLY A 56 -2.26 11.03 6.15
C GLY A 56 -2.54 10.69 4.69
N LEU A 57 -1.58 9.98 4.09
CA LEU A 57 -1.52 9.61 2.68
C LEU A 57 -0.87 8.22 2.53
N PHE A 58 -1.12 7.57 1.41
CA PHE A 58 -0.48 6.32 1.01
C PHE A 58 0.39 6.56 -0.21
N GLY A 59 1.69 6.34 -0.08
CA GLY A 59 2.68 6.48 -1.14
C GLY A 59 2.93 5.17 -1.87
N ILE A 60 3.14 5.19 -3.19
CA ILE A 60 3.78 4.10 -3.90
C ILE A 60 5.14 4.59 -4.39
N THR A 61 6.20 3.99 -3.88
CA THR A 61 7.58 4.28 -4.25
C THR A 61 8.13 3.19 -5.14
N VAL A 62 8.99 3.55 -6.11
CA VAL A 62 9.67 2.58 -6.97
C VAL A 62 11.12 2.41 -6.54
N GLY A 63 11.54 1.16 -6.55
CA GLY A 63 12.88 0.73 -6.18
C GLY A 63 13.68 0.25 -7.38
N LEU A 64 14.95 0.67 -7.45
CA LEU A 64 15.92 0.20 -8.43
C LEU A 64 16.91 -0.73 -7.75
N PRO A 65 17.49 -1.72 -8.45
CA PRO A 65 18.38 -2.70 -7.83
C PRO A 65 19.68 -2.09 -7.27
N ASP A 66 20.07 -0.91 -7.76
CA ASP A 66 21.33 -0.23 -7.41
C ASP A 66 21.14 1.10 -6.69
N ARG A 67 19.90 1.47 -6.32
CA ARG A 67 19.62 2.75 -5.63
C ARG A 67 18.54 2.56 -4.57
N PRO A 68 18.73 3.11 -3.35
CA PRO A 68 17.63 3.17 -2.38
C PRO A 68 16.45 3.89 -3.02
N ALA A 69 15.26 3.41 -2.70
CA ALA A 69 14.00 3.88 -3.26
C ALA A 69 13.90 5.40 -3.02
N LEU A 70 13.99 6.18 -4.08
CA LEU A 70 14.03 7.63 -3.98
C LEU A 70 12.87 8.20 -4.77
N ARG A 71 11.90 8.69 -3.99
CA ARG A 71 10.73 9.53 -4.33
C ARG A 71 9.46 8.72 -4.46
N VAL A 72 8.48 9.07 -3.64
CA VAL A 72 7.08 8.68 -3.81
C VAL A 72 6.66 9.00 -5.24
N PHE A 73 6.30 7.97 -6.01
CA PHE A 73 5.86 8.10 -7.40
C PHE A 73 4.39 8.50 -7.48
N TRP A 74 3.58 7.94 -6.58
CA TRP A 74 2.16 8.24 -6.47
C TRP A 74 1.77 8.39 -5.01
N THR A 75 0.84 9.31 -4.73
CA THR A 75 0.22 9.49 -3.41
C THR A 75 -1.29 9.37 -3.52
N PHE A 76 -1.90 8.69 -2.56
CA PHE A 76 -3.34 8.48 -2.50
C PHE A 76 -3.86 8.86 -1.12
N PRO A 77 -5.00 9.55 -1.01
CA PRO A 77 -5.65 9.78 0.28
C PRO A 77 -6.43 8.54 0.78
N ASP A 78 -6.75 7.59 -0.11
CA ASP A 78 -7.46 6.35 0.24
C ASP A 78 -6.52 5.14 0.10
N PHE A 79 -6.50 4.30 1.13
CA PHE A 79 -5.72 3.06 1.15
C PHE A 79 -6.13 2.10 0.03
N GLY A 80 -7.44 1.98 -0.21
CA GLY A 80 -7.97 1.07 -1.23
C GLY A 80 -7.58 1.48 -2.64
N ASP A 81 -7.56 2.78 -2.95
CA ASP A 81 -7.08 3.29 -4.23
C ASP A 81 -5.59 2.99 -4.43
N ALA A 82 -4.77 3.17 -3.39
CA ALA A 82 -3.35 2.82 -3.44
C ALA A 82 -3.13 1.31 -3.69
N VAL A 83 -3.87 0.46 -2.96
CA VAL A 83 -3.83 -1.00 -3.14
C VAL A 83 -4.29 -1.40 -4.54
N ALA A 84 -5.34 -0.78 -5.07
CA ALA A 84 -5.84 -1.06 -6.41
C ALA A 84 -4.79 -0.71 -7.48
N VAL A 85 -4.12 0.44 -7.36
CA VAL A 85 -2.99 0.80 -8.24
C VAL A 85 -1.86 -0.20 -8.12
N LEU A 86 -1.49 -0.58 -6.90
CA LEU A 86 -0.40 -1.53 -6.70
C LEU A 86 -0.74 -2.91 -7.29
N GLN A 87 -2.01 -3.33 -7.23
CA GLN A 87 -2.50 -4.54 -7.89
C GLN A 87 -2.42 -4.43 -9.42
N GLU A 88 -2.79 -3.29 -10.01
CA GLU A 88 -2.61 -3.04 -11.45
C GLU A 88 -1.13 -3.16 -11.84
N ILE A 89 -0.22 -2.57 -11.05
CA ILE A 89 1.23 -2.67 -11.28
C ILE A 89 1.69 -4.12 -11.20
N ARG A 90 1.27 -4.91 -10.21
CA ARG A 90 1.62 -6.33 -10.10
C ARG A 90 1.19 -7.13 -11.32
N ASN A 91 0.01 -6.86 -11.86
CA ASN A 91 -0.47 -7.52 -13.06
C ASN A 91 0.37 -7.17 -14.31
N LEU A 92 0.85 -5.93 -14.40
CA LEU A 92 1.70 -5.46 -15.50
C LEU A 92 3.17 -5.84 -15.34
N ARG A 93 3.64 -6.02 -14.10
CA ARG A 93 5.04 -6.25 -13.73
C ARG A 93 5.16 -7.48 -12.81
N PRO A 94 4.79 -8.70 -13.27
CA PRO A 94 4.76 -9.89 -12.42
C PRO A 94 6.14 -10.34 -11.91
N ALA A 95 7.24 -9.85 -12.51
CA ALA A 95 8.61 -10.13 -12.06
C ALA A 95 9.13 -9.13 -11.01
N ALA A 96 8.40 -8.02 -10.76
CA ALA A 96 8.79 -7.06 -9.73
C ALA A 96 8.43 -7.58 -8.34
N ARG A 97 9.20 -7.18 -7.33
CA ARG A 97 8.90 -7.44 -5.93
C ARG A 97 8.02 -6.33 -5.35
N PHE A 98 7.21 -6.65 -4.36
CA PHE A 98 6.25 -5.71 -3.78
C PHE A 98 6.40 -5.71 -2.27
N PHE A 99 6.47 -4.54 -1.68
CA PHE A 99 6.73 -4.36 -0.26
C PHE A 99 5.72 -3.41 0.36
N PHE A 100 5.59 -3.49 1.67
CA PHE A 100 4.89 -2.51 2.48
C PHE A 100 5.84 -1.96 3.55
N SER A 101 5.83 -0.65 3.75
CA SER A 101 6.60 0.00 4.82
C SER A 101 5.77 1.01 5.60
N GLU A 102 5.82 0.90 6.91
CA GLU A 102 5.26 1.86 7.88
C GLU A 102 6.36 2.47 8.78
N TRP A 103 7.64 2.21 8.48
CA TRP A 103 8.81 2.74 9.21
C TRP A 103 9.93 3.13 8.25
N SER A 104 10.79 4.08 8.65
CA SER A 104 11.88 4.61 7.83
C SER A 104 13.06 3.65 7.60
N GLU A 105 13.01 2.41 8.11
CA GLU A 105 14.08 1.43 7.90
C GLU A 105 13.87 0.59 6.62
N GLU A 106 14.98 0.33 5.94
CA GLU A 106 15.11 0.09 4.50
C GLU A 106 14.49 -1.21 3.95
N ASP A 107 13.95 -2.09 4.80
CA ASP A 107 13.45 -3.39 4.41
C ASP A 107 11.98 -3.55 4.83
N GLY A 108 11.08 -2.85 4.13
CA GLY A 108 9.65 -3.11 4.23
C GLY A 108 9.34 -4.61 4.04
N ASN A 109 8.23 -5.09 4.57
CA ASN A 109 7.88 -6.50 4.49
C ASN A 109 7.38 -6.86 3.08
N GLU A 110 7.91 -7.93 2.50
CA GLU A 110 7.55 -8.34 1.15
C GLU A 110 6.13 -8.92 1.11
N ILE A 111 5.28 -8.30 0.31
CA ILE A 111 3.90 -8.71 0.06
C ILE A 111 3.94 -9.95 -0.84
N GLN A 112 3.65 -11.12 -0.26
CA GLN A 112 3.63 -12.39 -1.00
C GLN A 112 2.32 -12.60 -1.78
N GLY A 113 2.29 -13.60 -2.66
CA GLY A 113 1.11 -14.00 -3.44
C GLY A 113 0.87 -13.16 -4.70
N THR A 114 -0.28 -13.33 -5.34
CA THR A 114 -0.67 -12.58 -6.56
C THR A 114 -1.66 -11.45 -6.28
N ASP A 115 -2.35 -11.53 -5.15
CA ASP A 115 -3.32 -10.54 -4.66
C ASP A 115 -2.63 -9.68 -3.60
N ILE A 116 -2.47 -8.39 -3.88
CA ILE A 116 -1.79 -7.42 -3.01
C ILE A 116 -2.50 -7.31 -1.68
N LEU A 117 -3.83 -7.14 -1.68
CA LEU A 117 -4.60 -6.93 -0.46
C LEU A 117 -4.51 -8.15 0.45
N ARG A 118 -4.71 -9.34 -0.11
CA ARG A 118 -4.62 -10.59 0.65
C ARG A 118 -3.20 -10.87 1.13
N GLY A 119 -2.20 -10.56 0.32
CA GLY A 119 -0.79 -10.68 0.69
C GLY A 119 -0.43 -9.77 1.87
N MET A 120 -0.90 -8.51 1.84
CA MET A 120 -0.70 -7.56 2.93
C MET A 120 -1.39 -8.00 4.22
N ILE A 121 -2.65 -8.44 4.13
CA ILE A 121 -3.39 -8.95 5.30
C ILE A 121 -2.65 -10.13 5.93
N ALA A 122 -2.20 -11.10 5.13
CA ALA A 122 -1.46 -12.26 5.65
C ALA A 122 -0.15 -11.86 6.33
N MET A 123 0.58 -10.93 5.74
CA MET A 123 1.83 -10.38 6.29
C MET A 123 1.59 -9.66 7.63
N ARG A 124 0.60 -8.76 7.71
CA ARG A 124 0.26 -8.04 8.95
C ARG A 124 -0.29 -8.95 10.03
N ALA A 125 -1.07 -9.97 9.67
CA ALA A 125 -1.54 -10.97 10.61
C ALA A 125 -0.39 -11.80 11.20
N GLU A 126 0.63 -12.14 10.41
CA GLU A 126 1.81 -12.86 10.90
C GLU A 126 2.63 -12.01 11.90
N GLU A 127 2.76 -10.70 11.63
CA GLU A 127 3.39 -9.75 12.56
C GLU A 127 2.63 -9.67 13.90
N ASN A 128 1.31 -9.80 13.86
CA ASN A 128 0.41 -9.75 15.01
C ASN A 128 -0.06 -11.14 15.49
N ARG A 129 0.62 -12.23 15.10
CA ARG A 129 0.14 -13.62 15.31
C ARG A 129 -0.12 -14.04 16.76
N PHE A 130 0.39 -13.28 17.72
CA PHE A 130 0.20 -13.54 19.14
C PHE A 130 -0.95 -12.73 19.75
N ASP A 131 -1.55 -11.83 18.97
CA ASP A 131 -2.71 -11.05 19.34
C ASP A 131 -3.94 -11.54 18.53
N PRO A 132 -4.76 -12.44 19.11
CA PRO A 132 -5.96 -12.94 18.47
C PRO A 132 -7.08 -11.89 18.40
N ASP A 133 -6.99 -10.81 19.16
CA ASP A 133 -7.96 -9.71 19.18
C ASP A 133 -7.55 -8.58 18.20
N CYS A 134 -6.37 -8.69 17.59
CA CYS A 134 -5.92 -7.78 16.54
C CYS A 134 -6.77 -7.93 15.27
N GLU A 135 -7.24 -6.80 14.73
CA GLU A 135 -8.10 -6.76 13.55
C GLU A 135 -7.41 -7.27 12.27
N TRP A 136 -6.07 -7.22 12.21
CA TRP A 136 -5.32 -7.86 11.12
C TRP A 136 -5.46 -9.39 11.15
N THR A 137 -5.45 -10.00 12.33
CA THR A 137 -5.71 -11.44 12.51
C THR A 137 -7.13 -11.78 12.04
N TRP A 138 -8.10 -10.95 12.41
CA TRP A 138 -9.50 -11.08 12.00
C TRP A 138 -9.69 -10.98 10.48
N LEU A 139 -9.03 -10.01 9.84
CA LEU A 139 -9.05 -9.86 8.38
C LEU A 139 -8.44 -11.07 7.68
N ALA A 140 -7.39 -11.68 8.22
CA ALA A 140 -6.78 -12.88 7.65
C ALA A 140 -7.73 -14.08 7.71
N GLU A 141 -8.45 -14.26 8.82
CA GLU A 141 -9.49 -15.28 8.96
C GLU A 141 -10.65 -15.05 7.98
N ASP A 142 -11.10 -13.80 7.85
CA ASP A 142 -12.15 -13.42 6.92
C ASP A 142 -11.72 -13.64 5.46
N ALA A 143 -10.48 -13.29 5.11
CA ALA A 143 -9.89 -13.56 3.80
C ALA A 143 -9.81 -15.06 3.50
N ALA A 144 -9.59 -15.90 4.52
CA ALA A 144 -9.61 -17.36 4.41
C ALA A 144 -11.03 -17.95 4.33
N GLY A 145 -12.08 -17.14 4.44
CA GLY A 145 -13.48 -17.57 4.40
C GLY A 145 -14.01 -18.07 5.75
N ASN A 146 -13.29 -17.82 6.85
CA ASN A 146 -13.65 -18.24 8.21
C ASN A 146 -14.35 -17.13 9.00
N ARG A 147 -15.09 -16.26 8.32
CA ARG A 147 -15.79 -15.14 8.96
C ARG A 147 -16.92 -15.66 9.87
N PRO A 148 -17.01 -15.22 11.14
CA PRO A 148 -18.12 -15.56 12.02
C PRO A 148 -19.48 -15.12 11.46
N GLU A 149 -20.53 -15.90 11.70
CA GLU A 149 -21.90 -15.60 11.22
C GLU A 149 -22.43 -14.26 11.76
N ASN A 150 -22.03 -13.88 12.98
CA ASN A 150 -22.44 -12.63 13.62
C ASN A 150 -21.62 -11.42 13.15
N GLY A 151 -20.67 -11.61 12.23
CA GLY A 151 -19.72 -10.59 11.80
C GLY A 151 -18.65 -10.28 12.85
N ARG A 152 -17.91 -9.19 12.60
CA ARG A 152 -16.90 -8.63 13.51
C ARG A 152 -17.14 -7.14 13.65
N ASP A 153 -16.78 -6.61 14.81
CA ASP A 153 -16.88 -5.19 15.12
C ASP A 153 -15.55 -4.53 14.76
N TYR A 154 -15.35 -4.29 13.47
CA TYR A 154 -14.14 -3.65 12.98
C TYR A 154 -14.16 -2.14 13.23
N GLU A 155 -13.02 -1.57 13.59
CA GLU A 155 -12.81 -0.13 13.49
C GLU A 155 -12.96 0.34 12.02
N PRO A 156 -13.29 1.62 11.77
CA PRO A 156 -13.69 2.08 10.45
C PRO A 156 -12.68 1.76 9.33
N PHE A 157 -11.39 1.83 9.64
CA PHE A 157 -10.33 1.52 8.71
C PHE A 157 -10.36 0.04 8.26
N TYR A 158 -10.37 -0.89 9.22
CA TYR A 158 -10.42 -2.32 8.94
C TYR A 158 -11.76 -2.75 8.35
N ALA A 159 -12.87 -2.11 8.74
CA ALA A 159 -14.17 -2.33 8.12
C ALA A 159 -14.14 -2.02 6.61
N ALA A 160 -13.43 -0.95 6.23
CA ALA A 160 -13.24 -0.59 4.83
C ALA A 160 -12.39 -1.62 4.06
N ILE A 161 -11.38 -2.23 4.70
CA ILE A 161 -10.61 -3.34 4.13
C ILE A 161 -11.52 -4.58 3.99
N ALA A 162 -12.23 -4.97 5.04
CA ALA A 162 -13.11 -6.15 5.05
C ALA A 162 -14.17 -6.08 3.94
N ALA A 163 -14.73 -4.90 3.69
CA ALA A 163 -15.68 -4.68 2.60
C ALA A 163 -15.10 -4.95 1.19
N ARG A 164 -13.78 -4.88 1.03
CA ARG A 164 -13.07 -5.17 -0.23
C ARG A 164 -12.71 -6.65 -0.39
N LEU A 165 -12.91 -7.48 0.65
CA LEU A 165 -12.68 -8.93 0.60
C LEU A 165 -13.90 -9.74 0.12
N ALA A 166 -15.09 -9.14 0.19
CA ALA A 166 -16.38 -9.75 -0.16
C ALA A 166 -16.65 -9.74 -1.67
#